data_AF-A0A3D9I5N3-F1
#
_entry.id   AF-A0A3D9I5N3-F1
#
_cell.length_a   1.000
_cell.length_b   1.000
_cell.length_c   1.000
_cell.angle_alpha   90.00
_cell.angle_beta   90.00
_cell.angle_gamma   90.00
#
_symmetry.space_group_name_H-M   'P 1'
#
loop_
_entity.id
_entity.type
_entity.pdbx_description
1 polymer ?
#
loop_
_entity_poly.entity_id
_entity_poly.type
_entity_poly.pdbx_seq_one_letter_code
_entity_poly.pdbx_strand_id
1 'polypeptide(L)'
;MMNQSLRKAAKSSPVPVQASPQKAIKQRTSRTNVPKTIKHKAVKKATVARKRGASLKRRSYSKRRRTTLMVEPLQQDRQTTNADTREIYEHGYQEGRIAGGELLLEEFLPPDLIIPDLTAREAIAVGVQALRKRGIPLLDSHAVYRELENALKDKKPYAFIRLGDGELLTMAQEKVLTSDEIKQAGSFLPYAGVTIPDLRARDEMASCIQVASLVGVPLSRHPHFQPLLFAVLRAHGIEYRNLRYTSSTMNYLLDEQGLMSKLLNGRKILVIGDVAEQLGQALRDKGMEVTGIVTPVSGYSDVARVVAEASGYDYDIALVAAGVAAIPICVHLAGIGGKVTFDFGHLANRMAGLDLPDRRE
;
A
#
# COMPACT_ATOMS: atom_id res chain seq x y z
N MET A 1 -43.53 34.42 61.52
CA MET A 1 -43.10 35.47 62.48
C MET A 1 -41.62 35.72 62.23
N MET A 2 -41.26 36.77 61.45
CA MET A 2 -40.79 38.10 61.91
C MET A 2 -39.48 38.01 62.72
N ASN A 3 -38.40 38.76 62.53
CA ASN A 3 -38.00 39.94 61.74
C ASN A 3 -36.44 39.98 61.78
N GLN A 4 -35.70 40.14 60.67
CA GLN A 4 -35.07 41.39 60.16
C GLN A 4 -34.39 42.34 61.16
N SER A 5 -33.08 42.61 60.93
CA SER A 5 -32.36 43.92 60.91
C SER A 5 -30.89 43.80 61.35
N LEU A 6 -29.86 44.53 60.90
CA LEU A 6 -29.67 45.61 59.92
C LEU A 6 -28.15 45.89 59.73
N ARG A 7 -27.73 46.06 58.46
CA ARG A 7 -26.75 47.01 57.83
C ARG A 7 -25.59 47.66 58.61
N LYS A 8 -24.40 47.69 57.95
CA LYS A 8 -23.62 48.86 57.39
C LYS A 8 -22.20 48.37 56.99
N ALA A 9 -21.65 48.49 55.77
CA ALA A 9 -21.33 49.60 54.84
C ALA A 9 -20.01 50.37 55.14
N ALA A 10 -18.98 50.21 54.26
CA ALA A 10 -17.94 51.19 53.86
C ALA A 10 -16.94 50.52 52.87
N LYS A 11 -16.79 50.96 51.60
CA LYS A 11 -15.79 51.93 51.05
C LYS A 11 -14.32 51.42 51.16
N SER A 12 -13.38 51.53 50.23
CA SER A 12 -13.25 52.12 48.88
C SER A 12 -11.78 51.99 48.40
N SER A 13 -11.56 51.71 47.10
CA SER A 13 -10.41 52.17 46.25
C SER A 13 -9.02 51.48 46.37
N PRO A 14 -8.01 51.77 45.49
CA PRO A 14 -7.83 51.17 44.16
C PRO A 14 -6.38 50.69 43.85
N VAL A 15 -6.20 50.21 42.61
CA VAL A 15 -5.02 49.70 41.87
C VAL A 15 -3.80 50.65 41.82
N PRO A 16 -2.56 50.12 41.61
CA PRO A 16 -1.73 50.51 40.44
C PRO A 16 -1.08 49.27 39.76
N VAL A 17 -1.30 48.98 38.47
CA VAL A 17 -0.59 49.43 37.25
C VAL A 17 0.92 49.65 37.41
N GLN A 18 1.73 48.75 36.82
CA GLN A 18 3.01 48.99 36.11
C GLN A 18 3.17 47.84 35.09
N ALA A 19 2.99 47.99 33.78
CA ALA A 19 3.70 48.80 32.77
C ALA A 19 5.17 48.36 32.55
N SER A 20 5.38 47.77 31.37
CA SER A 20 6.61 47.26 30.78
C SER A 20 7.70 48.32 30.58
N PRO A 21 8.91 47.89 30.14
CA PRO A 21 9.48 48.54 28.96
C PRO A 21 9.94 47.57 27.87
N GLN A 22 9.52 47.92 26.66
CA GLN A 22 10.04 47.49 25.38
C GLN A 22 11.54 47.80 25.26
N LYS A 23 12.29 46.92 24.59
CA LYS A 23 13.50 47.32 23.84
C LYS A 23 13.35 46.85 22.40
N ALA A 24 13.24 47.82 21.50
CA ALA A 24 13.19 47.66 20.07
C ALA A 24 14.46 48.26 19.44
N ILE A 25 15.00 47.50 18.49
CA ILE A 25 15.66 47.94 17.24
C ILE A 25 17.07 48.55 17.31
N LYS A 26 18.01 47.86 16.66
CA LYS A 26 18.88 48.49 15.64
C LYS A 26 18.93 47.62 14.37
N GLN A 27 18.32 48.16 13.31
CA GLN A 27 18.59 47.84 11.93
C GLN A 27 20.05 48.22 11.59
N ARG A 28 20.73 47.42 10.78
CA ARG A 28 21.87 47.90 10.01
C ARG A 28 21.80 47.33 8.60
N THR A 29 21.66 48.26 7.68
CA THR A 29 21.68 48.12 6.23
C THR A 29 23.11 47.94 5.72
N SER A 30 23.29 47.09 4.70
CA SER A 30 24.27 47.32 3.65
C SER A 30 23.92 46.52 2.39
N ARG A 31 23.42 47.26 1.38
CA ARG A 31 23.67 47.05 -0.06
C ARG A 31 25.19 46.83 -0.26
N THR A 32 25.73 46.06 -1.21
CA THR A 32 25.50 45.95 -2.67
C THR A 32 26.52 44.92 -3.19
N ASN A 33 26.13 44.01 -4.09
CA ASN A 33 26.72 43.86 -5.44
C ASN A 33 26.37 42.51 -6.08
N VAL A 34 25.52 42.63 -7.10
CA VAL A 34 25.44 41.75 -8.26
C VAL A 34 26.64 42.04 -9.16
N PRO A 35 27.15 41.04 -9.91
CA PRO A 35 27.34 41.30 -11.34
C PRO A 35 26.71 40.24 -12.24
N LYS A 36 25.88 40.79 -13.14
CA LYS A 36 25.57 40.45 -14.53
C LYS A 36 26.23 39.21 -15.16
N THR A 37 25.34 38.34 -15.65
CA THR A 37 25.22 37.80 -17.02
C THR A 37 26.42 37.66 -17.98
N ILE A 38 26.20 36.67 -18.86
CA ILE A 38 26.65 36.47 -20.25
C ILE A 38 27.79 35.43 -20.41
N LYS A 39 27.44 34.22 -20.91
CA LYS A 39 27.69 33.78 -22.30
C LYS A 39 27.37 32.29 -22.49
N HIS A 40 26.37 32.04 -23.34
CA HIS A 40 26.26 30.84 -24.15
C HIS A 40 27.62 30.49 -24.77
N LYS A 41 28.02 29.23 -24.68
CA LYS A 41 28.84 28.59 -25.72
C LYS A 41 28.43 27.14 -25.88
N ALA A 42 27.58 26.92 -26.88
CA ALA A 42 27.53 25.67 -27.60
C ALA A 42 28.92 25.35 -28.17
N VAL A 43 29.40 24.13 -27.93
CA VAL A 43 30.49 23.50 -28.68
C VAL A 43 29.92 22.17 -29.14
N LYS A 44 29.29 22.17 -30.31
CA LYS A 44 29.84 21.64 -31.57
C LYS A 44 30.39 20.22 -31.45
N LYS A 45 29.57 19.31 -32.00
CA LYS A 45 29.95 18.06 -32.67
C LYS A 45 31.36 18.14 -33.28
N ALA A 46 32.21 17.19 -32.91
CA ALA A 46 33.35 16.79 -33.71
C ALA A 46 33.22 15.29 -34.01
N THR A 47 32.50 15.03 -35.10
CA THR A 47 32.74 13.86 -35.97
C THR A 47 34.16 13.91 -36.47
N VAL A 48 34.99 12.90 -36.16
CA VAL A 48 36.15 12.54 -36.98
C VAL A 48 36.13 11.03 -37.20
N ALA A 49 35.93 10.68 -38.46
CA ALA A 49 36.07 9.36 -39.00
C ALA A 49 37.55 9.03 -39.28
N ARG A 50 37.83 7.71 -39.22
CA ARG A 50 38.83 6.95 -40.00
C ARG A 50 40.33 7.20 -39.80
N LYS A 51 40.99 6.15 -39.29
CA LYS A 51 42.13 5.40 -39.89
C LYS A 51 42.20 4.04 -39.17
N ARG A 52 41.77 2.91 -39.73
CA ARG A 52 42.46 1.97 -40.66
C ARG A 52 43.92 1.68 -40.31
N GLY A 53 44.19 0.40 -40.00
CA GLY A 53 45.51 -0.24 -39.88
C GLY A 53 45.57 -1.18 -38.66
N ALA A 54 44.98 -2.37 -38.72
CA ALA A 54 45.63 -3.63 -39.12
C ALA A 54 46.26 -4.40 -37.93
N SER A 55 45.70 -5.56 -37.60
CA SER A 55 46.45 -6.76 -37.21
C SER A 55 45.48 -7.90 -36.87
N LEU A 56 45.44 -8.87 -37.78
CA LEU A 56 44.73 -10.13 -37.68
C LEU A 56 45.26 -10.98 -36.52
N LYS A 57 44.39 -11.45 -35.62
CA LYS A 57 44.58 -12.75 -34.96
C LYS A 57 43.38 -13.64 -35.26
N ARG A 58 43.60 -14.49 -36.25
CA ARG A 58 42.78 -15.65 -36.60
C ARG A 58 42.56 -16.51 -35.34
N ARG A 59 41.31 -16.63 -34.88
CA ARG A 59 40.88 -17.79 -34.08
C ARG A 59 40.09 -18.70 -35.00
N SER A 60 40.69 -19.87 -35.22
CA SER A 60 40.21 -20.98 -36.02
C SER A 60 38.82 -21.44 -35.57
N TYR A 61 37.84 -21.31 -36.48
CA TYR A 61 36.57 -22.03 -36.41
C TYR A 61 36.85 -23.52 -36.59
N SER A 62 36.81 -24.28 -35.50
CA SER A 62 36.76 -25.74 -35.55
C SER A 62 35.37 -26.16 -36.01
N LYS A 63 35.29 -26.71 -37.23
CA LYS A 63 34.12 -27.42 -37.75
C LYS A 63 33.83 -28.63 -36.86
N ARG A 64 32.91 -28.49 -35.90
CA ARG A 64 32.27 -29.67 -35.29
C ARG A 64 31.28 -30.24 -36.30
N ARG A 65 31.53 -31.50 -36.67
CA ARG A 65 30.67 -32.35 -37.50
C ARG A 65 29.22 -32.27 -36.99
N ARG A 66 28.29 -31.93 -37.88
CA ARG A 66 26.86 -32.24 -37.73
C ARG A 66 26.73 -33.77 -37.76
N THR A 67 26.56 -34.39 -36.61
CA THR A 67 26.00 -35.73 -36.53
C THR A 67 24.50 -35.58 -36.75
N THR A 68 24.01 -36.01 -37.90
CA THR A 68 22.58 -36.14 -38.17
C THR A 68 22.03 -37.16 -37.18
N LEU A 69 21.33 -36.70 -36.14
CA LEU A 69 20.46 -37.56 -35.35
C LEU A 69 19.28 -37.92 -36.25
N MET A 70 19.27 -39.16 -36.73
CA MET A 70 18.08 -39.74 -37.35
C MET A 70 17.00 -39.78 -36.28
N VAL A 71 15.97 -38.96 -36.44
CA VAL A 71 14.73 -39.06 -35.67
C VAL A 71 13.96 -40.22 -36.29
N GLU A 72 13.99 -41.38 -35.66
CA GLU A 72 12.97 -42.40 -35.92
C GLU A 72 11.61 -41.85 -35.48
N PRO A 73 10.56 -41.98 -36.30
CA PRO A 73 9.22 -41.59 -35.89
C PRO A 73 8.69 -42.62 -34.90
N LEU A 74 8.87 -42.35 -33.60
CA LEU A 74 8.10 -43.01 -32.56
C LEU A 74 6.66 -42.50 -32.63
N GLN A 75 5.85 -43.18 -33.44
CA GLN A 75 4.42 -43.24 -33.23
C GLN A 75 4.17 -43.92 -31.88
N GLN A 76 4.00 -43.10 -30.84
CA GLN A 76 3.25 -43.48 -29.66
C GLN A 76 2.31 -42.33 -29.32
N ASP A 77 1.05 -42.48 -29.73
CA ASP A 77 -0.09 -41.81 -29.13
C ASP A 77 -0.10 -42.16 -27.64
N ARG A 78 0.63 -41.41 -26.83
CA ARG A 78 0.38 -41.33 -25.40
C ARG A 78 -0.66 -40.24 -25.21
N GLN A 79 -1.90 -40.67 -24.94
CA GLN A 79 -2.88 -39.82 -24.28
C GLN A 79 -2.29 -39.41 -22.92
N THR A 80 -1.54 -38.30 -22.89
CA THR A 80 -1.10 -37.66 -21.65
C THR A 80 -2.34 -37.26 -20.88
N THR A 81 -2.55 -37.89 -19.74
CA THR A 81 -3.67 -37.54 -18.86
C THR A 81 -3.40 -36.16 -18.24
N ASN A 82 -4.44 -35.46 -17.78
CA ASN A 82 -4.27 -34.18 -17.08
C ASN A 82 -3.35 -34.29 -15.84
N ALA A 83 -3.21 -35.49 -15.26
CA ALA A 83 -2.28 -35.77 -14.17
C ALA A 83 -0.81 -35.77 -14.66
N ASP A 84 -0.52 -36.42 -15.79
CA ASP A 84 0.84 -36.46 -16.38
C ASP A 84 1.32 -35.05 -16.76
N THR A 85 0.43 -34.22 -17.33
CA THR A 85 0.75 -32.82 -17.67
C THR A 85 1.08 -31.98 -16.44
N ARG A 86 0.38 -32.23 -15.32
CA ARG A 86 0.61 -31.52 -14.06
C ARG A 86 1.93 -31.91 -13.41
N GLU A 87 2.28 -33.20 -13.45
CA GLU A 87 3.56 -33.69 -12.94
C GLU A 87 4.74 -33.16 -13.76
N ILE A 88 4.63 -33.14 -15.09
CA ILE A 88 5.65 -32.57 -15.97
C ILE A 88 5.84 -31.07 -15.71
N TYR A 89 4.73 -30.33 -15.56
CA TYR A 89 4.78 -28.91 -15.23
C TYR A 89 5.43 -28.67 -13.86
N GLU A 90 5.04 -29.41 -12.84
CA GLU A 90 5.61 -29.29 -11.50
C GLU A 90 7.11 -29.61 -11.51
N HIS A 91 7.53 -30.67 -12.21
CA HIS A 91 8.94 -30.99 -12.37
C HIS A 91 9.71 -29.84 -13.05
N GLY A 92 9.23 -29.34 -14.18
CA GLY A 92 9.87 -28.22 -14.89
C GLY A 92 9.90 -26.93 -14.06
N TYR A 93 8.85 -26.68 -13.26
CA TYR A 93 8.80 -25.55 -12.33
C TYR A 93 9.85 -25.68 -11.23
N GLN A 94 9.97 -26.85 -10.59
CA GLN A 94 10.98 -27.10 -9.56
C GLN A 94 12.40 -27.02 -10.11
N GLU A 95 12.63 -27.59 -11.30
CA GLU A 95 13.91 -27.52 -11.99
C GLU A 95 14.28 -26.07 -12.31
N GLY A 96 13.37 -25.30 -12.93
CA GLY A 96 13.59 -23.89 -13.23
C GLY A 96 13.84 -23.04 -11.98
N ARG A 97 13.14 -23.32 -10.87
CA ARG A 97 13.31 -22.64 -9.59
C ARG A 97 14.69 -22.90 -8.97
N ILE A 98 15.17 -24.13 -9.04
CA ILE A 98 16.49 -24.52 -8.51
C ILE A 98 17.58 -24.00 -9.45
N ALA A 99 17.56 -24.41 -10.73
CA ALA A 99 18.58 -24.05 -11.70
C ALA A 99 18.70 -22.54 -11.88
N GLY A 100 17.58 -21.81 -11.95
CA GLY A 100 17.60 -20.35 -12.01
C GLY A 100 18.21 -19.70 -10.77
N GLY A 101 17.95 -20.25 -9.58
CA GLY A 101 18.55 -19.78 -8.34
C GLY A 101 20.06 -20.02 -8.29
N GLU A 102 20.51 -21.21 -8.67
CA GLU A 102 21.94 -21.56 -8.71
C GLU A 102 22.71 -20.77 -9.77
N LEU A 103 22.13 -20.55 -10.96
CA LEU A 103 22.74 -19.69 -11.98
C LEU A 103 22.89 -18.24 -11.50
N LEU A 104 21.87 -17.70 -10.81
CA LEU A 104 21.98 -16.38 -10.20
C LEU A 104 23.05 -16.33 -9.12
N LEU A 105 23.21 -17.39 -8.32
CA LEU A 105 24.28 -17.47 -7.32
C LEU A 105 25.67 -17.46 -8.01
N GLU A 106 25.84 -18.23 -9.09
CA GLU A 106 27.09 -18.32 -9.84
C GLU A 106 27.60 -16.94 -10.30
N GLU A 107 26.71 -16.03 -10.71
CA GLU A 107 27.05 -14.67 -11.11
C GLU A 107 27.71 -13.82 -10.00
N PHE A 108 27.46 -14.16 -8.73
CA PHE A 108 27.98 -13.42 -7.57
C PHE A 108 29.12 -14.14 -6.83
N LEU A 109 29.48 -15.37 -7.21
CA LEU A 109 30.60 -16.08 -6.60
C LEU A 109 31.93 -15.47 -7.07
N PRO A 110 32.87 -15.17 -6.15
CA PRO A 110 34.16 -14.63 -6.53
C PRO A 110 35.00 -15.70 -7.27
N PRO A 111 35.72 -15.34 -8.34
CA PRO A 111 36.38 -16.30 -9.24
C PRO A 111 37.59 -17.01 -8.60
N ASP A 112 38.06 -16.53 -7.45
CA ASP A 112 39.25 -16.99 -6.73
C ASP A 112 38.91 -17.78 -5.45
N LEU A 113 37.63 -18.07 -5.20
CA LEU A 113 37.18 -18.80 -4.01
C LEU A 113 36.19 -19.91 -4.38
N ILE A 114 36.38 -21.08 -3.78
CA ILE A 114 35.36 -22.13 -3.72
C ILE A 114 34.76 -22.08 -2.32
N ILE A 115 33.43 -21.97 -2.23
CA ILE A 115 32.70 -22.08 -0.96
C ILE A 115 31.99 -23.45 -0.99
N PRO A 116 32.52 -24.47 -0.29
CA PRO A 116 31.90 -25.79 -0.26
C PRO A 116 30.49 -25.73 0.33
N ASP A 117 29.62 -26.60 -0.19
CA ASP A 117 28.25 -26.84 0.33
C ASP A 117 27.33 -25.60 0.39
N LEU A 118 27.62 -24.56 -0.40
CA LEU A 118 26.75 -23.38 -0.50
C LEU A 118 25.68 -23.57 -1.57
N THR A 119 24.42 -23.48 -1.16
CA THR A 119 23.27 -23.41 -2.09
C THR A 119 22.78 -21.98 -2.28
N ALA A 120 22.07 -21.71 -3.38
CA ALA A 120 21.39 -20.42 -3.60
C ALA A 120 20.42 -20.08 -2.45
N ARG A 121 19.74 -21.10 -1.90
CA ARG A 121 18.82 -20.93 -0.77
C ARG A 121 19.55 -20.43 0.49
N GLU A 122 20.70 -21.02 0.82
CA GLU A 122 21.48 -20.60 1.99
C GLU A 122 22.07 -19.21 1.80
N ALA A 123 22.61 -18.93 0.61
CA ALA A 123 23.11 -17.60 0.26
C ALA A 123 22.01 -16.53 0.43
N ILE A 124 20.79 -16.81 -0.07
CA ILE A 124 19.63 -15.93 0.10
C ILE A 124 19.26 -15.79 1.58
N ALA A 125 19.19 -16.88 2.35
CA ALA A 125 18.81 -16.83 3.76
C ALA A 125 19.80 -15.99 4.59
N VAL A 126 21.10 -16.19 4.39
CA VAL A 126 22.16 -15.40 5.02
C VAL A 126 22.08 -13.94 4.56
N GLY A 127 21.88 -13.71 3.26
CA GLY A 127 21.71 -12.38 2.70
C GLY A 127 20.51 -11.63 3.29
N VAL A 128 19.35 -12.27 3.39
CA VAL A 128 18.14 -11.71 4.03
C VAL A 128 18.40 -11.38 5.50
N GLN A 129 19.06 -12.27 6.24
CA GLN A 129 19.41 -12.02 7.63
C GLN A 129 20.38 -10.84 7.78
N ALA A 130 21.37 -10.71 6.89
CA ALA A 130 22.28 -9.55 6.85
C ALA A 130 21.54 -8.24 6.51
N LEU A 131 20.50 -8.31 5.67
CA LEU A 131 19.67 -7.18 5.28
C LEU A 131 18.57 -6.83 6.29
N ARG A 132 18.39 -7.60 7.37
CA ARG A 132 17.31 -7.41 8.35
C ARG A 132 17.21 -5.99 8.90
N LYS A 133 18.35 -5.32 9.12
CA LYS A 133 18.40 -3.92 9.60
C LYS A 133 17.78 -2.90 8.63
N ARG A 134 17.63 -3.27 7.35
CA ARG A 134 16.97 -2.45 6.33
C ARG A 134 15.46 -2.68 6.27
N GLY A 135 14.96 -3.71 6.96
CA GLY A 135 13.56 -4.11 6.98
C GLY A 135 12.66 -3.04 7.59
N ILE A 136 11.41 -3.05 7.18
CA ILE A 136 10.34 -2.22 7.74
C ILE A 136 9.51 -3.13 8.65
N PRO A 137 9.32 -2.78 9.93
CA PRO A 137 8.54 -3.60 10.84
C PRO A 137 7.07 -3.62 10.42
N LEU A 138 6.44 -4.79 10.54
CA LEU A 138 5.00 -4.97 10.35
C LEU A 138 4.36 -5.25 11.70
N LEU A 139 3.22 -4.60 11.97
CA LEU A 139 2.40 -4.94 13.12
C LEU A 139 1.69 -6.29 12.91
N ASP A 140 1.74 -7.15 13.92
CA ASP A 140 0.96 -8.38 13.99
C ASP A 140 -0.51 -8.11 14.38
N SER A 141 -1.36 -9.13 14.31
CA SER A 141 -2.81 -9.02 14.58
C SER A 141 -3.12 -8.53 15.98
N HIS A 142 -2.36 -8.96 16.99
CA HIS A 142 -2.58 -8.51 18.36
C HIS A 142 -2.17 -7.05 18.57
N ALA A 143 -1.09 -6.60 17.93
CA ALA A 143 -0.69 -5.20 17.94
C ALA A 143 -1.72 -4.31 17.23
N VAL A 144 -2.21 -4.73 16.06
CA VAL A 144 -3.27 -4.01 15.33
C VAL A 144 -4.56 -3.96 16.15
N TYR A 145 -4.99 -5.07 16.76
CA TYR A 145 -6.15 -5.11 17.65
C TYR A 145 -6.01 -4.11 18.80
N ARG A 146 -4.87 -4.10 19.51
CA ARG A 146 -4.65 -3.17 20.63
C ARG A 146 -4.70 -1.71 20.19
N GLU A 147 -4.16 -1.39 19.02
CA GLU A 147 -4.20 -0.02 18.51
C GLU A 147 -5.62 0.43 18.17
N LEU A 148 -6.40 -0.43 17.51
CA LEU A 148 -7.80 -0.15 17.21
C LEU A 148 -8.65 -0.05 18.49
N GLU A 149 -8.45 -0.96 19.45
CA GLU A 149 -9.13 -0.92 20.75
C GLU A 149 -8.83 0.37 21.51
N ASN A 150 -7.57 0.79 21.57
CA ASN A 150 -7.17 2.04 22.19
C ASN A 150 -7.76 3.25 21.45
N ALA A 151 -7.78 3.24 20.12
CA ALA A 151 -8.37 4.32 19.33
C ALA A 151 -9.88 4.45 19.60
N LEU A 152 -10.60 3.32 19.66
CA LEU A 152 -12.02 3.29 20.01
C LEU A 152 -12.27 3.79 21.43
N LYS A 153 -11.50 3.30 22.40
CA LYS A 153 -11.62 3.69 23.81
C LYS A 153 -11.37 5.18 24.03
N ASP A 154 -10.32 5.70 23.41
CA ASP A 154 -9.88 7.08 23.56
C ASP A 154 -10.62 8.04 22.60
N LYS A 155 -11.50 7.51 21.73
CA LYS A 155 -12.15 8.25 20.65
C LYS A 155 -11.15 9.04 19.81
N LYS A 156 -10.05 8.38 19.44
CA LYS A 156 -9.00 8.95 18.59
C LYS A 156 -9.28 8.60 17.13
N PRO A 157 -9.16 9.58 16.21
CA PRO A 157 -9.14 9.30 14.78
C PRO A 157 -8.17 8.16 14.45
N TYR A 158 -8.66 7.15 13.74
CA TYR A 158 -7.80 6.05 13.29
C TYR A 158 -8.28 5.51 11.95
N ALA A 159 -7.47 5.72 10.90
CA ALA A 159 -7.72 5.17 9.58
C ALA A 159 -6.83 3.95 9.33
N PHE A 160 -7.43 2.76 9.32
CA PHE A 160 -6.78 1.57 8.80
C PHE A 160 -7.20 1.33 7.34
N ILE A 161 -6.24 1.51 6.43
CA ILE A 161 -6.42 1.30 4.99
C ILE A 161 -5.58 0.11 4.52
N ARG A 162 -5.97 -0.54 3.41
CA ARG A 162 -5.23 -1.67 2.83
C ARG A 162 -4.93 -1.40 1.37
N LEU A 163 -3.73 -1.78 0.94
CA LEU A 163 -3.28 -1.70 -0.44
C LEU A 163 -3.24 -3.12 -1.03
N GLY A 164 -4.04 -3.34 -2.07
CA GLY A 164 -3.94 -4.48 -2.97
C GLY A 164 -3.34 -4.09 -4.31
N ASP A 165 -3.44 -5.00 -5.28
CA ASP A 165 -3.09 -4.77 -6.68
C ASP A 165 -3.92 -3.64 -7.30
N GLY A 166 -5.24 -3.61 -7.05
CA GLY A 166 -6.11 -2.56 -7.58
C GLY A 166 -5.70 -1.14 -7.16
N GLU A 167 -5.40 -0.97 -5.87
CA GLU A 167 -4.97 0.31 -5.32
C GLU A 167 -3.57 0.70 -5.84
N LEU A 168 -2.65 -0.26 -5.91
CA LEU A 168 -1.29 -0.02 -6.40
C LEU A 168 -1.27 0.32 -7.90
N LEU A 169 -2.05 -0.38 -8.71
CA LEU A 169 -2.21 -0.09 -10.14
C LEU A 169 -2.86 1.29 -10.35
N THR A 170 -3.89 1.63 -9.56
CA THR A 170 -4.49 2.97 -9.60
C THR A 170 -3.46 4.06 -9.29
N MET A 171 -2.60 3.84 -8.30
CA MET A 171 -1.57 4.81 -7.96
C MET A 171 -0.40 4.87 -8.97
N ALA A 172 -0.18 3.81 -9.76
CA ALA A 172 0.93 3.72 -10.72
C ALA A 172 0.71 4.57 -11.99
N GLN A 173 -0.53 4.98 -12.27
CA GLN A 173 -0.96 5.70 -13.47
C GLN A 173 -0.06 6.89 -13.81
N GLU A 174 0.56 6.84 -14.99
CA GLU A 174 1.39 7.91 -15.56
C GLU A 174 2.56 8.34 -14.65
N LYS A 175 2.97 7.47 -13.72
CA LYS A 175 4.05 7.70 -12.75
C LYS A 175 5.07 6.57 -12.78
N VAL A 176 4.57 5.34 -12.82
CA VAL A 176 5.38 4.12 -12.89
C VAL A 176 5.01 3.31 -14.13
N LEU A 177 3.72 3.26 -14.46
CA LEU A 177 3.17 2.55 -15.60
C LEU A 177 2.31 3.50 -16.42
N THR A 178 2.27 3.31 -17.74
CA THR A 178 1.34 3.98 -18.65
C THR A 178 -0.09 3.49 -18.42
N SER A 179 -1.07 4.28 -18.81
CA SER A 179 -2.50 3.90 -18.75
C SER A 179 -2.79 2.61 -19.50
N ASP A 180 -2.10 2.34 -20.60
CA ASP A 180 -2.30 1.12 -21.40
C ASP A 180 -1.74 -0.11 -20.69
N GLU A 181 -0.54 -0.02 -20.10
CA GLU A 181 0.02 -1.09 -19.25
C GLU A 181 -0.90 -1.40 -18.06
N ILE A 182 -1.53 -0.38 -17.47
CA ILE A 182 -2.46 -0.57 -16.35
C ILE A 182 -3.76 -1.22 -16.81
N LYS A 183 -4.33 -0.81 -17.95
CA LYS A 183 -5.53 -1.47 -18.50
C LYS A 183 -5.27 -2.94 -18.82
N GLN A 184 -4.07 -3.26 -19.28
CA GLN A 184 -3.66 -4.64 -19.56
C GLN A 184 -3.46 -5.44 -18.25
N ALA A 185 -2.79 -4.86 -17.26
CA ALA A 185 -2.49 -5.49 -15.98
C ALA A 185 -3.69 -5.57 -15.02
N GLY A 186 -4.68 -4.69 -15.18
CA GLY A 186 -5.76 -4.43 -14.24
C GLY A 186 -7.12 -4.35 -14.92
N SER A 187 -7.47 -5.34 -15.73
CA SER A 187 -8.79 -5.42 -16.39
C SER A 187 -9.97 -5.42 -15.38
N PHE A 188 -9.71 -5.78 -14.12
CA PHE A 188 -10.66 -5.76 -13.02
C PHE A 188 -10.84 -4.38 -12.36
N LEU A 189 -10.06 -3.36 -12.71
CA LEU A 189 -10.12 -2.04 -12.07
C LEU A 189 -11.50 -1.35 -12.15
N PRO A 190 -12.27 -1.46 -13.25
CA PRO A 190 -13.64 -0.95 -13.28
C PRO A 190 -14.53 -1.59 -12.21
N TYR A 191 -14.38 -2.89 -11.95
CA TYR A 191 -15.06 -3.59 -10.86
C TYR A 191 -14.57 -3.10 -9.49
N ALA A 192 -13.28 -2.80 -9.35
CA ALA A 192 -12.72 -2.19 -8.13
C ALA A 192 -13.10 -0.70 -7.95
N GLY A 193 -13.88 -0.13 -8.87
CA GLY A 193 -14.45 1.21 -8.76
C GLY A 193 -13.65 2.31 -9.46
N VAL A 194 -12.71 1.99 -10.36
CA VAL A 194 -11.89 2.99 -11.07
C VAL A 194 -11.86 2.73 -12.57
N THR A 195 -12.14 3.75 -13.36
CA THR A 195 -11.98 3.72 -14.83
C THR A 195 -10.69 4.42 -15.23
N ILE A 196 -9.82 3.73 -15.95
CA ILE A 196 -8.50 4.27 -16.32
C ILE A 196 -8.58 5.11 -17.62
N PRO A 197 -8.06 6.35 -17.64
CA PRO A 197 -7.32 7.00 -16.56
C PRO A 197 -8.21 7.72 -15.54
N ASP A 198 -7.84 7.62 -14.27
CA ASP A 198 -8.35 8.45 -13.17
C ASP A 198 -7.16 8.99 -12.35
N LEU A 199 -6.61 10.11 -12.80
CA LEU A 199 -5.48 10.76 -12.14
C LEU A 199 -5.87 11.46 -10.84
N ARG A 200 -7.16 11.80 -10.69
CA ARG A 200 -7.68 12.36 -9.45
C ARG A 200 -7.64 11.29 -8.35
N ALA A 201 -8.13 10.09 -8.65
CA ALA A 201 -8.05 8.95 -7.73
C ALA A 201 -6.60 8.66 -7.35
N ARG A 202 -5.69 8.64 -8.34
CA ARG A 202 -4.25 8.45 -8.11
C ARG A 202 -3.68 9.43 -7.08
N ASP A 203 -3.89 10.73 -7.28
CA ASP A 203 -3.25 11.78 -6.48
C ASP A 203 -3.88 11.91 -5.08
N GLU A 204 -5.20 11.73 -4.98
CA GLU A 204 -5.90 11.73 -3.69
C GLU A 204 -5.56 10.50 -2.85
N MET A 205 -5.44 9.30 -3.44
CA MET A 205 -4.97 8.11 -2.73
C MET A 205 -3.54 8.29 -2.19
N ALA A 206 -2.65 8.89 -2.97
CA ALA A 206 -1.28 9.20 -2.51
C ALA A 206 -1.31 10.11 -1.28
N SER A 207 -2.18 11.12 -1.29
CA SER A 207 -2.38 12.03 -0.15
C SER A 207 -2.98 11.31 1.07
N CYS A 208 -3.95 10.42 0.86
CA CYS A 208 -4.58 9.62 1.91
C CYS A 208 -3.58 8.70 2.62
N ILE A 209 -2.69 8.04 1.87
CA ILE A 209 -1.67 7.14 2.44
C ILE A 209 -0.71 7.89 3.36
N GLN A 210 -0.38 9.15 3.05
CA GLN A 210 0.53 9.95 3.89
C GLN A 210 -0.04 10.27 5.27
N VAL A 211 -1.37 10.30 5.42
CA VAL A 211 -2.04 10.68 6.68
C VAL A 211 -2.75 9.51 7.36
N ALA A 212 -2.79 8.33 6.72
CA ALA A 212 -3.39 7.14 7.31
C ALA A 212 -2.66 6.68 8.58
N SER A 213 -3.41 6.15 9.54
CA SER A 213 -2.87 5.72 10.83
C SER A 213 -2.10 4.40 10.73
N LEU A 214 -2.56 3.51 9.84
CA LEU A 214 -1.95 2.22 9.55
C LEU A 214 -2.24 1.80 8.11
N VAL A 215 -1.23 1.27 7.41
CA VAL A 215 -1.34 0.82 6.02
C VAL A 215 -1.09 -0.68 5.92
N GLY A 216 -2.09 -1.45 5.52
CA GLY A 216 -1.95 -2.85 5.16
C GLY A 216 -1.30 -2.97 3.79
N VAL A 217 -0.21 -3.73 3.66
CA VAL A 217 0.54 -3.90 2.41
C VAL A 217 0.62 -5.36 1.99
N PRO A 218 0.70 -5.66 0.68
CA PRO A 218 0.82 -7.03 0.22
C PRO A 218 2.23 -7.55 0.49
N LEU A 219 2.32 -8.79 0.98
CA LEU A 219 3.60 -9.45 1.26
C LEU A 219 4.13 -10.25 0.06
N SER A 220 3.26 -10.54 -0.91
CA SER A 220 3.63 -11.24 -2.14
C SER A 220 4.65 -10.44 -2.95
N ARG A 221 5.56 -11.17 -3.59
CA ARG A 221 6.60 -10.64 -4.48
C ARG A 221 6.17 -10.59 -5.95
N HIS A 222 4.91 -10.90 -6.26
CA HIS A 222 4.34 -10.70 -7.60
C HIS A 222 4.56 -9.24 -8.07
N PRO A 223 4.82 -8.99 -9.37
CA PRO A 223 5.20 -7.66 -9.87
C PRO A 223 4.27 -6.52 -9.42
N HIS A 224 2.96 -6.75 -9.41
CA HIS A 224 1.95 -5.73 -9.06
C HIS A 224 1.71 -5.56 -7.55
N PHE A 225 2.47 -6.25 -6.69
CA PHE A 225 2.38 -6.14 -5.23
C PHE A 225 3.60 -5.41 -4.65
N GLN A 226 4.43 -6.08 -3.83
CA GLN A 226 5.51 -5.42 -3.09
C GLN A 226 6.53 -4.67 -3.97
N PRO A 227 6.94 -5.18 -5.16
CA PRO A 227 7.76 -4.41 -6.09
C PRO A 227 7.10 -3.09 -6.52
N LEU A 228 5.83 -3.15 -6.96
CA LEU A 228 5.07 -1.98 -7.39
C LEU A 228 4.82 -1.00 -6.24
N LEU A 229 4.49 -1.49 -5.04
CA LEU A 229 4.27 -0.69 -3.83
C LEU A 229 5.39 0.34 -3.63
N PHE A 230 6.64 -0.12 -3.52
CA PHE A 230 7.73 0.80 -3.23
C PHE A 230 8.11 1.66 -4.44
N ALA A 231 7.86 1.21 -5.68
CA ALA A 231 8.03 2.03 -6.87
C ALA A 231 7.04 3.20 -6.87
N VAL A 232 5.77 2.91 -6.60
CA VAL A 232 4.68 3.89 -6.50
C VAL A 232 4.92 4.89 -5.38
N LEU A 233 5.24 4.43 -4.16
CA LEU A 233 5.49 5.34 -3.02
C LEU A 233 6.63 6.32 -3.35
N ARG A 234 7.72 5.84 -3.97
CA ARG A 234 8.82 6.71 -4.41
C ARG A 234 8.40 7.69 -5.50
N ALA A 235 7.63 7.25 -6.50
CA ALA A 235 7.18 8.09 -7.61
C ALA A 235 6.24 9.23 -7.16
N HIS A 236 5.56 9.04 -6.02
CA HIS A 236 4.74 10.07 -5.36
C HIS A 236 5.50 10.86 -4.30
N GLY A 237 6.80 10.61 -4.08
CA GLY A 237 7.60 11.29 -3.07
C GLY A 237 7.18 10.96 -1.63
N ILE A 238 6.51 9.83 -1.41
CA ILE A 238 6.09 9.38 -0.08
C ILE A 238 7.29 8.72 0.61
N GLU A 239 7.72 9.29 1.74
CA GLU A 239 8.77 8.71 2.57
C GLU A 239 8.24 7.48 3.31
N TYR A 240 8.33 6.34 2.64
CA TYR A 240 7.74 5.08 3.08
C TYR A 240 8.30 4.60 4.43
N ARG A 241 9.47 5.06 4.89
CA ARG A 241 9.98 4.71 6.23
C ARG A 241 9.22 5.38 7.37
N ASN A 242 8.50 6.46 7.10
CA ASN A 242 7.71 7.17 8.11
C ASN A 242 6.28 6.61 8.25
N LEU A 243 5.88 5.70 7.36
CA LEU A 243 4.58 5.04 7.41
C LEU A 243 4.62 3.85 8.37
N ARG A 244 3.44 3.50 8.87
CA ARG A 244 3.21 2.35 9.75
C ARG A 244 2.52 1.25 8.97
N TYR A 245 2.99 0.02 9.11
CA TYR A 245 2.57 -1.08 8.22
C TYR A 245 2.04 -2.31 8.94
N THR A 246 1.16 -3.02 8.25
CA THR A 246 0.75 -4.39 8.55
C THR A 246 0.49 -5.16 7.24
N SER A 247 -0.02 -6.39 7.29
CA SER A 247 -0.43 -7.13 6.09
C SER A 247 -1.74 -6.58 5.51
N SER A 248 -1.89 -6.51 4.19
CA SER A 248 -3.16 -6.18 3.53
C SER A 248 -4.25 -7.24 3.73
N THR A 249 -3.90 -8.41 4.25
CA THR A 249 -4.83 -9.49 4.66
C THR A 249 -5.16 -9.48 6.16
N MET A 250 -4.75 -8.43 6.90
CA MET A 250 -4.94 -8.36 8.35
C MET A 250 -6.42 -8.39 8.78
N ASN A 251 -7.33 -7.95 7.92
CA ASN A 251 -8.77 -8.10 8.14
C ASN A 251 -9.16 -9.56 8.37
N TYR A 252 -8.71 -10.48 7.51
CA TYR A 252 -8.96 -11.91 7.67
C TYR A 252 -8.29 -12.47 8.92
N LEU A 253 -7.05 -12.08 9.19
CA LEU A 253 -6.32 -12.58 10.36
C LEU A 253 -6.98 -12.17 11.68
N LEU A 254 -7.51 -10.94 11.76
CA LEU A 254 -8.27 -10.48 12.93
C LEU A 254 -9.58 -11.26 13.09
N ASP A 255 -10.27 -11.57 12.00
CA ASP A 255 -11.52 -12.36 12.04
C ASP A 255 -11.26 -13.82 12.46
N GLU A 256 -10.29 -14.48 11.83
CA GLU A 256 -9.93 -15.87 12.09
C GLU A 256 -9.45 -16.09 13.54
N GLN A 257 -8.82 -15.08 14.15
CA GLN A 257 -8.42 -15.11 15.56
C GLN A 257 -9.52 -14.65 16.53
N GLY A 258 -10.73 -14.36 16.05
CA GLY A 258 -11.85 -13.86 16.84
C GLY A 258 -11.63 -12.46 17.43
N LEU A 259 -10.58 -11.75 17.00
CA LEU A 259 -10.27 -10.39 17.44
C LEU A 259 -11.24 -9.37 16.82
N MET A 260 -11.72 -9.61 15.60
CA MET A 260 -12.71 -8.74 14.95
C MET A 260 -14.02 -8.68 15.75
N SER A 261 -14.58 -9.83 16.12
CA SER A 261 -15.80 -9.89 16.93
C SER A 261 -15.62 -9.18 18.28
N LYS A 262 -14.47 -9.37 18.94
CA LYS A 262 -14.13 -8.67 20.20
C LYS A 262 -14.05 -7.15 20.01
N LEU A 263 -13.48 -6.69 18.90
CA LEU A 263 -13.33 -5.27 18.60
C LEU A 263 -14.69 -4.58 18.38
N LEU A 264 -15.61 -5.26 17.71
CA LEU A 264 -16.92 -4.74 17.32
C LEU A 264 -17.98 -4.82 18.43
N ASN A 265 -17.82 -5.74 19.39
CA ASN A 265 -18.82 -5.95 20.43
C ASN A 265 -19.03 -4.71 21.30
N GLY A 266 -20.30 -4.31 21.49
CA GLY A 266 -20.67 -3.12 22.26
C GLY A 266 -20.26 -1.78 21.63
N ARG A 267 -20.02 -1.75 20.31
CA ARG A 267 -19.74 -0.55 19.53
C ARG A 267 -20.87 -0.22 18.59
N LYS A 268 -21.04 1.07 18.30
CA LYS A 268 -21.90 1.54 17.22
C LYS A 268 -21.19 1.38 15.88
N ILE A 269 -21.74 0.56 15.00
CA ILE A 269 -21.11 0.17 13.74
C ILE A 269 -21.83 0.84 12.57
N LEU A 270 -21.07 1.55 11.74
CA LEU A 270 -21.49 1.97 10.41
C LEU A 270 -20.94 0.97 9.39
N VAL A 271 -21.78 0.51 8.45
CA VAL A 271 -21.36 -0.39 7.36
C VAL A 271 -21.48 0.34 6.03
N ILE A 272 -20.42 0.30 5.21
CA ILE A 272 -20.34 1.02 3.94
C ILE A 272 -19.87 0.07 2.83
N GLY A 273 -20.56 0.06 1.69
CA GLY A 273 -20.20 -0.75 0.54
C GLY A 273 -21.41 -1.43 -0.12
N ASP A 274 -21.19 -2.06 -1.26
CA ASP A 274 -22.28 -2.68 -2.05
C ASP A 274 -22.96 -3.84 -1.30
N VAL A 275 -22.21 -4.55 -0.46
CA VAL A 275 -22.72 -5.65 0.39
C VAL A 275 -23.11 -5.19 1.79
N ALA A 276 -23.24 -3.88 2.02
CA ALA A 276 -23.41 -3.33 3.37
C ALA A 276 -24.73 -3.74 4.03
N GLU A 277 -25.80 -3.96 3.26
CA GLU A 277 -27.08 -4.46 3.80
C GLU A 277 -26.92 -5.87 4.36
N GLN A 278 -26.32 -6.78 3.59
CA GLN A 278 -26.14 -8.17 3.98
C GLN A 278 -25.14 -8.31 5.13
N LEU A 279 -24.02 -7.56 5.07
CA LEU A 279 -23.07 -7.51 6.18
C LEU A 279 -23.73 -6.92 7.44
N GLY A 280 -24.49 -5.83 7.30
CA GLY A 280 -25.22 -5.22 8.40
C GLY A 280 -26.20 -6.21 9.06
N GLN A 281 -26.93 -6.99 8.27
CA GLN A 281 -27.80 -8.04 8.80
C GLN A 281 -27.02 -9.13 9.52
N ALA A 282 -25.93 -9.65 8.92
CA ALA A 282 -25.11 -10.69 9.53
C ALA A 282 -24.46 -10.25 10.86
N LEU A 283 -24.13 -8.95 11.00
CA LEU A 283 -23.64 -8.39 12.27
C LEU A 283 -24.76 -8.27 13.31
N ARG A 284 -25.96 -7.84 12.93
CA ARG A 284 -27.13 -7.78 13.82
C ARG A 284 -27.55 -9.16 14.32
N ASP A 285 -27.51 -10.17 13.46
CA ASP A 285 -27.81 -11.57 13.83
C ASP A 285 -26.82 -12.11 14.88
N LYS A 286 -25.61 -11.54 14.92
CA LYS A 286 -24.59 -11.81 15.94
C LYS A 286 -24.71 -10.91 17.18
N GLY A 287 -25.77 -10.11 17.28
CA GLY A 287 -26.04 -9.22 18.42
C GLY A 287 -25.27 -7.90 18.42
N MET A 288 -24.67 -7.49 17.29
CA MET A 288 -23.93 -6.23 17.19
C MET A 288 -24.84 -5.05 16.82
N GLU A 289 -24.49 -3.85 17.30
CA GLU A 289 -25.25 -2.62 17.05
C GLU A 289 -24.82 -1.96 15.73
N VAL A 290 -25.59 -2.18 14.66
CA VAL A 290 -25.40 -1.50 13.38
C VAL A 290 -26.27 -0.25 13.33
N THR A 291 -25.66 0.93 13.50
CA THR A 291 -26.35 2.23 13.59
C THR A 291 -26.62 2.88 12.24
N GLY A 292 -25.93 2.45 11.19
CA GLY A 292 -26.13 2.97 9.84
C GLY A 292 -25.62 2.03 8.76
N ILE A 293 -26.16 2.21 7.56
CA ILE A 293 -25.74 1.54 6.34
C ILE A 293 -25.65 2.60 5.24
N VAL A 294 -24.54 2.62 4.49
CA VAL A 294 -24.37 3.47 3.30
C VAL A 294 -24.06 2.58 2.10
N THR A 295 -24.98 2.55 1.14
CA THR A 295 -24.95 1.66 -0.04
C THR A 295 -25.77 2.27 -1.19
N PRO A 296 -25.49 1.94 -2.47
CA PRO A 296 -24.28 1.28 -2.95
C PRO A 296 -23.06 2.23 -2.88
N VAL A 297 -21.88 1.74 -3.22
CA VAL A 297 -20.70 2.58 -3.48
C VAL A 297 -20.21 2.28 -4.89
N SER A 298 -20.66 3.07 -5.86
CA SER A 298 -20.41 2.84 -7.30
C SER A 298 -19.03 3.34 -7.74
N GLY A 299 -17.99 3.01 -6.97
CA GLY A 299 -16.61 3.38 -7.24
C GLY A 299 -16.22 4.79 -6.80
N TYR A 300 -15.14 5.30 -7.39
CA TYR A 300 -14.42 6.47 -6.89
C TYR A 300 -15.22 7.78 -6.92
N SER A 301 -16.10 7.94 -7.91
CA SER A 301 -16.95 9.14 -8.02
C SER A 301 -17.88 9.33 -6.81
N ASP A 302 -18.19 8.25 -6.09
CA ASP A 302 -19.12 8.27 -4.96
C ASP A 302 -18.48 8.68 -3.63
N VAL A 303 -17.16 8.78 -3.55
CA VAL A 303 -16.42 9.08 -2.30
C VAL A 303 -17.03 10.27 -1.55
N ALA A 304 -17.28 11.39 -2.24
CA ALA A 304 -17.81 12.60 -1.62
C ALA A 304 -19.23 12.40 -1.07
N ARG A 305 -20.10 11.72 -1.83
CA ARG A 305 -21.47 11.39 -1.40
C ARG A 305 -21.45 10.48 -0.18
N VAL A 306 -20.66 9.40 -0.25
CA VAL A 306 -20.56 8.40 0.83
C VAL A 306 -20.06 9.04 2.12
N VAL A 307 -19.03 9.89 2.05
CA VAL A 307 -18.51 10.60 3.22
C VAL A 307 -19.57 11.54 3.82
N ALA A 308 -20.30 12.28 2.97
CA ALA A 308 -21.36 13.17 3.44
C ALA A 308 -22.51 12.42 4.12
N GLU A 309 -22.95 11.31 3.53
CA GLU A 309 -24.02 10.46 4.08
C GLU A 309 -23.60 9.77 5.38
N ALA A 310 -22.40 9.17 5.39
CA ALA A 310 -21.81 8.53 6.56
C ALA A 310 -21.66 9.51 7.74
N SER A 311 -21.36 10.79 7.48
CA SER A 311 -21.24 11.83 8.51
C SER A 311 -22.55 12.11 9.26
N GLY A 312 -23.71 11.70 8.71
CA GLY A 312 -25.01 11.83 9.36
C GLY A 312 -25.29 10.79 10.44
N TYR A 313 -24.49 9.73 10.54
CA TYR A 313 -24.68 8.65 11.50
C TYR A 313 -23.83 8.83 12.77
N ASP A 314 -24.37 8.39 13.90
CA ASP A 314 -23.60 8.25 15.14
C ASP A 314 -23.02 6.83 15.25
N TYR A 315 -21.71 6.72 15.04
CA TYR A 315 -20.97 5.45 15.09
C TYR A 315 -19.61 5.62 15.75
N ASP A 316 -19.06 4.53 16.30
CA ASP A 316 -17.69 4.48 16.82
C ASP A 316 -16.72 3.98 15.75
N ILE A 317 -17.16 3.00 14.96
CA ILE A 317 -16.38 2.35 13.91
C ILE A 317 -17.15 2.25 12.59
N ALA A 318 -16.48 2.57 11.48
CA ALA A 318 -16.98 2.31 10.13
C ALA A 318 -16.24 1.15 9.48
N LEU A 319 -17.00 0.16 8.98
CA LEU A 319 -16.50 -0.95 8.17
C LEU A 319 -16.73 -0.63 6.69
N VAL A 320 -15.65 -0.45 5.93
CA VAL A 320 -15.72 0.06 4.56
C VAL A 320 -15.28 -1.01 3.56
N ALA A 321 -16.19 -1.46 2.71
CA ALA A 321 -15.94 -2.45 1.65
C ALA A 321 -16.32 -1.86 0.28
N ALA A 322 -15.44 -1.01 -0.26
CA ALA A 322 -15.73 -0.18 -1.43
C ALA A 322 -14.60 -0.16 -2.49
N GLY A 323 -13.84 -1.26 -2.60
CA GLY A 323 -12.70 -1.35 -3.52
C GLY A 323 -11.71 -0.19 -3.31
N VAL A 324 -11.26 0.42 -4.41
CA VAL A 324 -10.29 1.52 -4.38
C VAL A 324 -10.84 2.75 -3.63
N ALA A 325 -12.15 2.99 -3.69
CA ALA A 325 -12.79 4.11 -2.99
C ALA A 325 -12.72 3.96 -1.46
N ALA A 326 -12.46 2.76 -0.93
CA ALA A 326 -12.38 2.53 0.51
C ALA A 326 -11.28 3.37 1.18
N ILE A 327 -10.15 3.60 0.50
CA ILE A 327 -9.02 4.37 1.05
C ILE A 327 -9.42 5.81 1.39
N PRO A 328 -9.87 6.64 0.42
CA PRO A 328 -10.26 8.00 0.73
C PRO A 328 -11.49 8.05 1.65
N ILE A 329 -12.46 7.13 1.52
CA ILE A 329 -13.60 7.07 2.46
C ILE A 329 -13.12 6.90 3.90
N CYS A 330 -12.25 5.91 4.17
CA CYS A 330 -11.68 5.68 5.49
C CYS A 330 -10.94 6.91 6.02
N VAL A 331 -10.04 7.48 5.22
CA VAL A 331 -9.22 8.63 5.65
C VAL A 331 -10.08 9.86 5.94
N HIS A 332 -11.03 10.18 5.06
CA HIS A 332 -11.89 11.35 5.23
C HIS A 332 -12.80 11.20 6.46
N LEU A 333 -13.39 10.03 6.67
CA LEU A 333 -14.24 9.76 7.85
C LEU A 333 -13.46 9.79 9.16
N ALA A 334 -12.24 9.24 9.21
CA ALA A 334 -11.38 9.38 10.38
C ALA A 334 -11.03 10.86 10.66
N GLY A 335 -10.81 11.65 9.61
CA GLY A 335 -10.51 13.09 9.68
C GLY A 335 -11.64 13.96 10.23
N ILE A 336 -12.90 13.51 10.14
CA ILE A 336 -14.08 14.20 10.69
C ILE A 336 -14.10 14.18 12.23
N GLY A 337 -13.26 13.35 12.87
CA GLY A 337 -12.94 13.44 14.29
C GLY A 337 -13.52 12.30 15.11
N GLY A 338 -12.66 11.68 15.92
CA GLY A 338 -12.98 10.65 16.91
C GLY A 338 -13.55 9.34 16.38
N LYS A 339 -13.51 9.12 15.05
CA LYS A 339 -13.98 7.90 14.39
C LYS A 339 -12.83 6.96 14.08
N VAL A 340 -13.09 5.67 14.22
CA VAL A 340 -12.22 4.61 13.71
C VAL A 340 -12.79 4.10 12.40
N THR A 341 -11.96 3.94 11.38
CA THR A 341 -12.37 3.42 10.09
C THR A 341 -11.50 2.23 9.72
N PHE A 342 -12.14 1.20 9.20
CA PHE A 342 -11.50 -0.05 8.86
C PHE A 342 -11.87 -0.44 7.44
N ASP A 343 -10.89 -0.41 6.55
CA ASP A 343 -11.02 -0.99 5.21
C ASP A 343 -11.23 -2.51 5.35
N PHE A 344 -12.47 -2.94 5.13
CA PHE A 344 -12.95 -4.30 5.38
C PHE A 344 -12.78 -5.20 4.16
N GLY A 345 -12.82 -4.62 2.95
CA GLY A 345 -12.75 -5.34 1.67
C GLY A 345 -13.67 -6.55 1.58
N HIS A 346 -13.21 -7.60 0.92
CA HIS A 346 -13.99 -8.83 0.72
C HIS A 346 -14.20 -9.69 1.96
N LEU A 347 -13.66 -9.32 3.14
CA LEU A 347 -14.12 -9.94 4.39
C LEU A 347 -15.62 -9.66 4.59
N ALA A 348 -16.13 -8.54 4.06
CA ALA A 348 -17.55 -8.23 4.06
C ALA A 348 -18.37 -9.35 3.40
N ASN A 349 -17.96 -9.80 2.21
CA ASN A 349 -18.62 -10.90 1.49
C ASN A 349 -18.61 -12.19 2.33
N ARG A 350 -17.43 -12.59 2.85
CA ARG A 350 -17.29 -13.79 3.67
C ARG A 350 -18.21 -13.74 4.90
N MET A 351 -18.24 -12.62 5.60
CA MET A 351 -19.07 -12.47 6.80
C MET A 351 -20.56 -12.35 6.51
N ALA A 352 -20.93 -11.84 5.33
CA ALA A 352 -22.30 -11.80 4.83
C ALA A 352 -22.78 -13.16 4.27
N GLY A 353 -21.93 -14.18 4.23
CA GLY A 353 -22.27 -15.50 3.67
C GLY A 353 -22.36 -15.51 2.14
N LEU A 354 -21.69 -14.57 1.47
CA LEU A 354 -21.64 -14.46 0.02
C LEU A 354 -20.35 -15.07 -0.52
N ASP A 355 -20.43 -15.63 -1.72
CA ASP A 355 -19.25 -16.12 -2.43
C ASP A 355 -18.25 -14.97 -2.68
N LEU A 356 -16.97 -15.31 -2.58
CA LEU A 356 -15.91 -14.39 -2.97
C LEU A 356 -15.92 -14.29 -4.50
N PRO A 357 -15.72 -13.09 -5.08
CA PRO A 357 -15.61 -12.95 -6.52
C PRO A 357 -14.46 -13.82 -7.04
N ASP A 358 -14.71 -14.51 -8.16
CA ASP A 358 -13.75 -15.37 -8.86
C ASP A 358 -12.56 -14.51 -9.32
N ARG A 359 -11.52 -14.41 -8.48
CA ARG A 359 -10.23 -13.84 -8.87
C ARG A 359 -9.47 -14.93 -9.59
N ARG A 360 -9.65 -15.02 -10.91
CA ARG A 360 -8.72 -15.77 -11.76
C ARG A 360 -7.41 -14.99 -11.75
N GLU A 361 -6.50 -15.41 -10.86
CA GLU A 361 -5.12 -14.91 -10.76
C GLU A 361 -4.29 -15.24 -12.00
#